data_AF-A0A9E3MEA7-F1
#
_entry.id   AF-A0A9E3MEA7-F1
#
_cell.length_a   1.000
_cell.length_b   1.000
_cell.length_c   1.000
_cell.angle_alpha   90.00
_cell.angle_beta   90.00
_cell.angle_gamma   90.00
#
_symmetry.space_group_name_H-M   'P 1'
#
loop_
_entity.id
_entity.type
_entity.pdbx_description
1 polymer ?
#
loop_
_entity_poly.entity_id
_entity_poly.type
_entity_poly.pdbx_seq_one_letter_code
_entity_poly.pdbx_strand_id
1 'polypeptide(L)'
;MTEPESTSGGLAAAHRWIAILVLGFASGLPLALTGLAMQAWLTMDGLLGRRRGWVVFTQALLALALFALADISPKYALPLFAALGVGVAFISASQDIVVDAYRVDLLPARERGIGASLFVMGYRIAMILSGGVALIWTDAVDGIGMTWPAVYRLMA
;
A
#
# COMPACT_ATOMS: atom_id res chain seq x y z
N MET A 1 6.20 27.72 -42.60
CA MET A 1 5.83 26.34 -42.94
C MET A 1 5.59 25.62 -41.64
N THR A 2 4.34 25.57 -41.19
CA THR A 2 3.91 24.82 -40.00
C THR A 2 3.38 23.48 -40.49
N GLU A 3 4.01 22.38 -40.06
CA GLU A 3 3.49 21.04 -40.35
C GLU A 3 2.10 20.85 -39.73
N PRO A 4 1.19 20.12 -40.38
CA PRO A 4 -0.09 19.76 -39.78
C PRO A 4 0.13 18.64 -38.76
N GLU A 5 -0.22 18.88 -37.49
CA GLU A 5 -0.28 17.82 -36.47
C GLU A 5 -1.22 16.72 -36.95
N SER A 6 -0.64 15.55 -37.21
CA SER A 6 -1.38 14.33 -37.50
C SER A 6 -2.23 13.96 -36.30
N THR A 7 -3.52 13.82 -36.55
CA THR A 7 -4.54 13.21 -35.69
C THR A 7 -4.06 11.90 -35.08
N SER A 8 -3.47 11.97 -33.88
CA SER A 8 -3.21 10.79 -33.06
C SER A 8 -4.55 10.18 -32.65
N GLY A 9 -4.82 8.97 -33.13
CA GLY A 9 -6.14 8.35 -33.22
C GLY A 9 -6.97 8.39 -31.93
N GLY A 10 -8.25 8.76 -32.07
CA GLY A 10 -9.21 8.88 -30.97
C GLY A 10 -9.33 7.63 -30.09
N LEU A 11 -8.96 6.45 -30.58
CA LEU A 11 -8.89 5.22 -29.80
C LEU A 11 -7.82 5.28 -28.68
N ALA A 12 -6.64 5.82 -28.99
CA ALA A 12 -5.55 5.96 -28.01
C ALA A 12 -5.85 7.08 -27.00
N ALA A 13 -6.59 8.12 -27.42
CA ALA A 13 -7.12 9.12 -26.49
C ALA A 13 -8.17 8.51 -25.54
N ALA A 14 -9.15 7.78 -26.08
CA ALA A 14 -10.19 7.11 -25.28
C ALA A 14 -9.59 6.13 -24.26
N HIS A 15 -8.56 5.36 -24.66
CA HIS A 15 -7.90 4.42 -23.76
C HIS A 15 -7.23 5.13 -22.55
N ARG A 16 -6.57 6.26 -22.77
CA ARG A 16 -5.95 7.07 -21.70
C ARG A 16 -6.99 7.62 -20.73
N TRP A 17 -8.11 8.13 -21.25
CA TRP A 17 -9.20 8.66 -20.43
C TRP A 17 -9.91 7.57 -19.63
N ILE A 18 -10.16 6.41 -20.24
CA ILE A 18 -10.73 5.25 -19.55
C ILE A 18 -9.78 4.77 -18.44
N ALA A 19 -8.48 4.71 -18.71
CA ALA A 19 -7.49 4.36 -17.69
C ALA A 19 -7.52 5.34 -16.51
N ILE A 20 -7.58 6.66 -16.76
CA ILE A 20 -7.68 7.67 -15.70
C ILE A 20 -8.99 7.53 -14.90
N LEU A 21 -10.10 7.23 -15.57
CA LEU A 21 -11.40 7.07 -14.93
C LEU A 21 -11.46 5.80 -14.05
N VAL A 22 -10.89 4.70 -14.53
CA VAL A 22 -10.73 3.46 -13.77
C VAL A 22 -9.78 3.68 -12.57
N LEU A 23 -8.68 4.42 -12.74
CA LEU A 23 -7.77 4.79 -11.65
C LEU A 23 -8.45 5.70 -10.61
N GLY A 24 -9.27 6.66 -11.04
CA GLY A 24 -10.06 7.52 -10.16
C GLY A 24 -11.16 6.75 -9.41
N PHE A 25 -11.84 5.83 -10.09
CA PHE A 25 -12.85 4.98 -9.48
C PHE A 25 -12.25 3.97 -8.50
N ALA A 26 -11.14 3.33 -8.87
CA ALA A 26 -10.39 2.41 -8.02
C ALA A 26 -9.80 3.10 -6.78
N SER A 27 -9.45 4.39 -6.87
CA SER A 27 -9.00 5.16 -5.71
C SER A 27 -10.15 5.66 -4.81
N GLY A 28 -11.36 5.87 -5.34
CA GLY A 28 -12.51 6.40 -4.58
C GLY A 28 -13.41 5.35 -3.92
N LEU A 29 -13.65 4.21 -4.59
CA LEU A 29 -14.43 3.08 -4.06
C LEU A 29 -14.02 2.58 -2.67
N PRO A 30 -12.72 2.45 -2.35
CA PRO A 30 -12.27 1.85 -1.09
C PRO A 30 -12.46 2.84 0.05
N LEU A 31 -12.23 4.12 -0.23
CA LEU A 31 -12.42 5.19 0.73
C LEU A 31 -13.89 5.34 1.12
N ALA A 32 -14.80 5.21 0.17
CA ALA A 32 -16.23 5.33 0.43
C ALA A 32 -16.79 4.07 1.13
N LEU A 33 -16.54 2.88 0.59
CA LEU A 33 -17.19 1.65 1.06
C LEU A 33 -16.55 1.11 2.33
N THR A 34 -15.22 0.94 2.33
CA THR A 34 -14.52 0.48 3.54
C THR A 34 -14.54 1.58 4.58
N GLY A 35 -14.20 2.82 4.20
CA GLY A 35 -14.14 3.94 5.13
C GLY A 35 -15.43 4.15 5.90
N LEU A 36 -16.59 4.30 5.23
CA LEU A 36 -17.84 4.60 5.95
C LEU A 36 -18.41 3.39 6.70
N ALA A 37 -18.44 2.20 6.09
CA ALA A 37 -19.10 1.03 6.68
C ALA A 37 -18.33 0.49 7.89
N MET A 38 -16.99 0.44 7.81
CA MET A 38 -16.17 -0.03 8.93
C MET A 38 -15.83 1.07 9.93
N GLN A 39 -15.87 2.37 9.56
CA GLN A 39 -15.84 3.46 10.55
C GLN A 39 -17.03 3.35 11.51
N ALA A 40 -18.22 3.04 10.98
CA ALA A 40 -19.41 2.84 11.81
C ALA A 40 -19.26 1.65 12.78
N TRP A 41 -18.67 0.55 12.33
CA TRP A 41 -18.43 -0.64 13.15
C TRP A 41 -17.34 -0.43 14.22
N LEU A 42 -16.18 0.15 13.86
CA LEU A 42 -15.07 0.36 14.79
C LEU A 42 -15.33 1.46 15.84
N THR A 43 -16.35 2.31 15.63
CA THR A 43 -16.80 3.26 16.67
C THR A 43 -17.71 2.64 17.72
N MET A 44 -18.31 1.48 17.45
CA MET A 44 -19.26 0.84 18.38
C MET A 44 -18.53 0.16 19.57
N ASP A 45 -17.30 -0.32 19.37
CA ASP A 45 -16.52 -1.01 20.41
C ASP A 45 -15.28 -0.18 20.81
N GLY A 46 -15.36 0.51 21.97
CA GLY A 46 -14.42 1.52 22.47
C GLY A 46 -13.01 1.06 22.87
N LEU A 47 -12.39 0.08 22.18
CA LEU A 47 -11.08 -0.48 22.53
C LEU A 47 -9.89 0.22 21.85
N LEU A 48 -10.07 0.78 20.66
CA LEU A 48 -9.03 1.52 19.94
C LEU A 48 -9.67 2.76 19.32
N GLY A 49 -9.18 3.96 19.67
CA GLY A 49 -9.70 5.19 19.08
C GLY A 49 -9.77 5.10 17.56
N ARG A 50 -10.82 5.69 16.95
CA ARG A 50 -11.22 5.55 15.53
C ARG A 50 -10.09 5.28 14.53
N ARG A 51 -9.00 6.06 14.56
CA ARG A 51 -7.90 5.91 13.59
C ARG A 51 -6.94 4.78 13.88
N ARG A 52 -6.70 4.46 15.16
CA ARG A 52 -5.80 3.37 15.57
C ARG A 52 -6.37 2.00 15.19
N GLY A 53 -7.68 1.80 15.39
CA GLY A 53 -8.35 0.56 14.98
C GLY A 53 -8.24 0.31 13.47
N TRP A 54 -8.37 1.36 12.67
CA TRP A 54 -8.20 1.29 11.22
C TRP A 54 -6.78 0.95 10.78
N VAL A 55 -5.75 1.53 11.41
CA VAL A 55 -4.34 1.19 11.10
C VAL A 55 -4.06 -0.28 11.40
N VAL A 56 -4.54 -0.79 12.54
CA VAL A 56 -4.34 -2.20 12.93
C VAL A 56 -5.08 -3.13 11.97
N PHE A 57 -6.31 -2.79 11.58
CA PHE A 57 -7.09 -3.60 10.66
C PHE A 57 -6.42 -3.70 9.28
N THR A 58 -6.01 -2.57 8.68
CA THR A 58 -5.35 -2.59 7.37
C THR A 58 -3.99 -3.28 7.43
N GLN A 59 -3.26 -3.15 8.55
CA GLN A 59 -2.03 -3.90 8.79
C GLN A 59 -2.27 -5.41 8.80
N ALA A 60 -3.31 -5.88 9.50
CA ALA A 60 -3.66 -7.30 9.55
C ALA A 60 -4.06 -7.84 8.18
N LEU A 61 -4.81 -7.05 7.39
CA LEU A 61 -5.14 -7.42 6.01
C LEU A 61 -3.90 -7.47 5.11
N LEU A 62 -2.96 -6.52 5.25
CA LEU A 62 -1.70 -6.56 4.51
C LEU A 62 -0.88 -7.79 4.85
N ALA A 63 -0.77 -8.13 6.14
CA ALA A 63 -0.09 -9.33 6.60
C ALA A 63 -0.70 -10.58 5.93
N LEU A 64 -2.02 -10.75 6.01
CA LEU A 64 -2.71 -11.88 5.38
C LEU A 64 -2.50 -11.94 3.87
N ALA A 65 -2.52 -10.80 3.18
CA ALA A 65 -2.30 -10.72 1.75
C ALA A 65 -0.85 -11.07 1.36
N LEU A 66 0.14 -10.62 2.13
CA LEU A 66 1.54 -10.96 1.93
C LEU A 66 1.83 -12.43 2.23
N PHE A 67 1.23 -12.99 3.29
CA PHE A 67 1.28 -14.42 3.59
C PHE A 67 0.73 -15.26 2.42
N ALA A 68 -0.43 -14.88 1.88
CA ALA A 68 -1.00 -15.56 0.71
C ALA A 68 -0.09 -15.42 -0.52
N LEU A 69 0.49 -14.24 -0.75
CA LEU A 69 1.38 -13.98 -1.89
C LEU A 69 2.69 -14.76 -1.79
N ALA A 70 3.18 -15.05 -0.58
CA ALA A 70 4.37 -15.86 -0.34
C ALA A 70 4.21 -17.32 -0.81
N ASP A 71 2.98 -17.85 -0.77
CA ASP A 71 2.70 -19.24 -1.15
C ASP A 71 2.38 -19.40 -2.64
N ILE A 72 2.08 -18.31 -3.35
CA ILE A 72 1.73 -18.34 -4.76
C ILE A 72 2.97 -18.16 -5.62
N SER A 73 3.29 -19.19 -6.40
CA SER A 73 4.37 -19.10 -7.39
C SER A 73 3.92 -18.29 -8.62
N PRO A 74 4.60 -17.17 -8.94
CA PRO A 74 4.28 -16.39 -10.14
C PRO A 74 4.52 -17.15 -11.45
N LYS A 75 5.29 -18.25 -11.41
CA LYS A 75 5.56 -19.10 -12.57
C LYS A 75 4.35 -19.93 -13.01
N TYR A 76 3.51 -20.35 -12.06
CA TYR A 76 2.40 -21.27 -12.33
C TYR A 76 1.03 -20.58 -12.26
N ALA A 77 0.90 -19.48 -11.52
CA ALA A 77 -0.39 -18.82 -11.26
C ALA A 77 -0.29 -17.29 -11.38
N LEU A 78 0.29 -16.81 -12.50
CA LEU A 78 0.51 -15.37 -12.73
C LEU A 78 -0.75 -14.49 -12.56
N PRO A 79 -1.94 -14.84 -13.09
CA PRO A 79 -3.13 -13.99 -12.92
C PRO A 79 -3.54 -13.84 -11.45
N LEU A 80 -3.46 -14.91 -10.67
CA LEU A 80 -3.81 -14.88 -9.25
C LEU A 80 -2.75 -14.12 -8.42
N PHE A 81 -1.47 -14.32 -8.73
CA PHE A 81 -0.37 -13.54 -8.14
C PHE A 81 -0.55 -12.05 -8.40
N ALA A 82 -0.87 -11.66 -9.63
CA ALA A 82 -1.14 -10.28 -10.01
C ALA A 82 -2.39 -9.72 -9.29
N ALA A 83 -3.47 -10.50 -9.21
CA ALA A 83 -4.68 -10.10 -8.50
C ALA A 83 -4.42 -9.85 -7.00
N LEU A 84 -3.64 -10.72 -6.34
CA LEU A 84 -3.22 -10.50 -4.95
C LEU A 84 -2.32 -9.26 -4.83
N GLY A 85 -1.38 -9.05 -5.76
CA GLY A 85 -0.54 -7.85 -5.78
C GLY A 85 -1.35 -6.56 -5.89
N VAL A 86 -2.39 -6.56 -6.72
CA VAL A 86 -3.35 -5.44 -6.80
C VAL A 86 -4.09 -5.26 -5.47
N GLY A 87 -4.51 -6.35 -4.83
CA GLY A 87 -5.10 -6.32 -3.49
C GLY A 87 -4.17 -5.72 -2.44
N VAL A 88 -2.90 -6.13 -2.40
CA VAL A 88 -1.88 -5.56 -1.50
C VAL A 88 -1.73 -4.06 -1.75
N ALA A 89 -1.60 -3.63 -3.00
CA ALA A 89 -1.45 -2.21 -3.34
C ALA A 89 -2.64 -1.37 -2.88
N PHE A 90 -3.85 -1.90 -3.03
CA PHE A 90 -5.09 -1.26 -2.61
C PHE A 90 -5.21 -1.12 -1.08
N ILE A 91 -4.89 -2.20 -0.34
CA ILE A 91 -4.92 -2.17 1.13
C ILE A 91 -3.83 -1.23 1.65
N SER A 92 -2.64 -1.23 1.03
CA SER A 92 -1.53 -0.31 1.36
C SER A 92 -1.92 1.14 1.16
N ALA A 93 -2.50 1.49 0.01
CA ALA A 93 -2.97 2.85 -0.25
C ALA A 93 -4.05 3.30 0.75
N SER A 94 -4.92 2.37 1.18
CA SER A 94 -5.91 2.63 2.22
C SER A 94 -5.25 2.89 3.58
N GLN A 95 -4.20 2.13 3.91
CA GLN A 95 -3.42 2.32 5.14
C GLN A 95 -2.71 3.67 5.16
N ASP A 96 -2.10 4.09 4.05
CA ASP A 96 -1.41 5.38 3.94
C ASP A 96 -2.33 6.53 4.29
N ILE A 97 -3.57 6.53 3.76
CA ILE A 97 -4.57 7.58 4.04
C ILE A 97 -4.94 7.62 5.52
N VAL A 98 -5.11 6.46 6.16
CA VAL A 98 -5.44 6.39 7.60
C VAL A 98 -4.28 6.90 8.44
N VAL A 99 -3.04 6.51 8.11
CA VAL A 99 -1.82 6.93 8.81
C VAL A 99 -1.58 8.43 8.66
N ASP A 100 -1.73 8.97 7.45
CA ASP A 100 -1.61 10.40 7.19
C ASP A 100 -2.65 11.22 7.97
N ALA A 101 -3.89 10.74 8.00
CA ALA A 101 -4.94 11.40 8.72
C ALA A 101 -4.77 11.26 10.25
N TYR A 102 -4.20 10.15 10.73
CA TYR A 102 -3.81 10.00 12.15
C TYR A 102 -2.68 10.94 12.53
N ARG A 103 -1.70 11.16 11.65
CA ARG A 103 -0.60 12.10 11.87
C ARG A 103 -1.09 13.54 12.05
N VAL A 104 -2.07 13.97 11.24
CA VAL A 104 -2.66 15.31 11.35
C VAL A 104 -3.41 15.50 12.66
N ASP A 105 -4.09 14.46 13.14
CA ASP A 105 -4.81 14.48 14.42
C ASP A 105 -3.87 14.46 15.63
N LEU A 106 -2.69 13.83 15.51
CA LEU A 106 -1.74 13.70 16.61
C LEU A 106 -0.96 14.98 16.90
N LEU A 107 -0.66 15.75 15.84
CA LEU A 107 0.27 16.88 15.91
C LEU A 107 -0.47 18.22 15.91
N PRO A 108 -0.26 19.08 16.94
CA PRO A 108 -0.69 20.46 16.92
C PRO A 108 -0.13 21.19 15.69
N ALA A 109 -0.85 22.20 15.16
CA ALA A 109 -0.45 22.90 13.92
C ALA A 109 1.01 23.41 13.94
N ARG A 110 1.44 23.89 15.10
CA ARG A 110 2.81 24.31 15.44
C ARG A 110 3.89 23.24 15.15
N GLU A 111 3.55 21.98 15.37
CA GLU A 111 4.50 20.86 15.41
C GLU A 111 4.45 20.00 14.14
N ARG A 112 3.53 20.29 13.21
CA ARG A 112 3.39 19.53 11.95
C ARG A 112 4.64 19.57 11.09
N GLY A 113 5.40 20.67 11.12
CA GLY A 113 6.66 20.80 10.38
C GLY A 113 7.73 19.83 10.87
N ILE A 114 8.05 19.87 12.16
CA ILE A 114 9.04 18.95 12.76
C ILE A 114 8.55 17.50 12.72
N GLY A 115 7.24 17.27 12.92
CA GLY A 115 6.64 15.95 12.84
C GLY A 115 6.71 15.33 11.45
N ALA A 116 6.57 16.12 10.37
CA ALA A 116 6.76 15.63 9.01
C ALA A 116 8.20 15.17 8.74
N SER A 117 9.19 15.94 9.21
CA SER A 117 10.61 15.58 9.07
C SER A 117 10.97 14.31 9.85
N LEU A 118 10.48 14.18 11.09
CA LEU A 118 10.66 12.98 11.90
C LEU A 118 10.00 11.75 11.26
N PHE A 119 8.81 11.91 10.69
CA PHE A 119 8.11 10.85 9.98
C PHE A 119 8.92 10.35 8.77
N VAL A 120 9.42 11.27 7.92
CA VAL A 120 10.26 10.90 6.77
C VAL A 120 11.58 10.27 7.22
N MET A 121 12.20 10.75 8.30
CA MET A 121 13.40 10.13 8.86
C MET A 121 13.14 8.70 9.29
N GLY A 122 12.07 8.46 10.06
CA GLY A 122 11.67 7.13 10.49
C GLY A 122 11.39 6.19 9.32
N TYR A 123 10.64 6.68 8.31
CA TYR A 123 10.38 5.93 7.08
C TYR A 123 11.66 5.54 6.34
N ARG A 124 12.63 6.46 6.20
CA ARG A 124 13.91 6.18 5.54
C ARG A 124 14.74 5.15 6.29
N ILE A 125 14.82 5.27 7.61
CA ILE A 125 15.51 4.28 8.45
C ILE A 125 14.86 2.91 8.28
N ALA A 126 13.53 2.85 8.33
CA ALA A 126 12.78 1.61 8.14
C ALA A 126 13.04 0.98 6.76
N MET A 127 13.04 1.78 5.67
CA MET A 127 13.36 1.28 4.32
C MET A 127 14.77 0.71 4.20
N ILE A 128 15.78 1.40 4.76
CA ILE A 128 17.18 0.96 4.71
C ILE A 128 17.33 -0.34 5.49
N LEU A 129 16.77 -0.39 6.71
CA LEU A 129 16.84 -1.58 7.55
C LEU A 129 16.09 -2.76 6.92
N SER A 130 14.86 -2.57 6.44
CA SER A 130 14.06 -3.67 5.88
C SER A 130 14.66 -4.20 4.59
N GLY A 131 15.09 -3.33 3.68
CA GLY A 131 15.74 -3.73 2.43
C GLY A 131 17.09 -4.43 2.67
N GLY A 132 17.92 -3.87 3.54
CA GLY A 132 19.23 -4.44 3.87
C GLY A 132 19.11 -5.79 4.58
N VAL A 133 18.23 -5.90 5.57
CA VAL A 133 18.01 -7.14 6.33
C VAL A 133 17.42 -8.23 5.44
N ALA A 134 16.44 -7.91 4.58
CA ALA A 134 15.87 -8.88 3.65
C ALA A 134 16.94 -9.47 2.72
N LEU A 135 17.84 -8.64 2.19
CA LEU A 135 18.92 -9.11 1.32
C LEU A 135 19.92 -10.02 2.06
N ILE A 136 20.31 -9.65 3.28
CA ILE A 136 21.18 -10.49 4.13
C ILE A 136 20.48 -11.82 4.46
N TRP A 137 19.17 -11.83 4.70
CA TRP A 137 18.43 -13.07 4.92
C TRP A 137 18.40 -13.96 3.68
N THR A 138 18.29 -13.39 2.48
CA THR A 138 18.25 -14.16 1.23
C THR A 138 19.61 -14.60 0.70
N ASP A 139 20.71 -13.98 1.13
CA ASP A 139 22.04 -14.33 0.66
C ASP A 139 22.42 -15.74 1.12
N ALA A 140 22.73 -16.62 0.15
CA ALA A 140 23.02 -18.03 0.36
C ALA A 140 24.49 -18.31 0.71
N VAL A 141 25.38 -17.33 0.52
CA VAL A 141 26.83 -17.51 0.74
C VAL A 141 27.25 -16.89 2.07
N ASP A 142 26.95 -15.60 2.26
CA ASP A 142 27.39 -14.84 3.44
C ASP A 142 26.22 -14.50 4.40
N GLY A 143 25.00 -14.92 4.06
CA GLY A 143 23.76 -14.64 4.77
C GLY A 143 23.08 -15.85 5.41
N ILE A 144 21.76 -15.76 5.62
CA ILE A 144 20.97 -16.85 6.23
C ILE A 144 20.48 -17.87 5.18
N GLY A 145 20.53 -17.54 3.88
CA GLY A 145 20.11 -18.42 2.79
C GLY A 145 18.61 -18.71 2.77
N MET A 146 17.78 -17.81 3.31
CA MET A 146 16.33 -17.95 3.30
C MET A 146 15.76 -17.76 1.89
N THR A 147 14.72 -18.53 1.57
CA THR A 147 13.96 -18.33 0.32
C THR A 147 13.06 -17.09 0.42
N TRP A 148 12.76 -16.45 -0.71
CA TRP A 148 11.84 -15.29 -0.76
C TRP A 148 10.49 -15.53 -0.06
N PRO A 149 9.81 -16.68 -0.24
CA PRO A 149 8.60 -17.00 0.53
C PRO A 149 8.81 -16.95 2.06
N ALA A 150 9.93 -17.48 2.56
CA ALA A 150 10.23 -17.46 4.00
C ALA A 150 10.43 -16.03 4.51
N VAL A 151 11.10 -15.17 3.74
CA VAL A 151 11.29 -13.76 4.07
C VAL A 151 9.96 -13.02 4.09
N TYR A 152 9.10 -13.21 3.08
CA TYR A 152 7.77 -12.58 3.06
C TYR A 152 6.91 -12.99 4.25
N ARG A 153 6.92 -14.27 4.64
CA ARG A 153 6.20 -14.75 5.83
C ARG A 153 6.72 -14.18 7.14
N LEU A 154 8.02 -13.89 7.23
CA LEU A 154 8.62 -13.32 8.43
C LEU A 154 8.41 -11.81 8.54
N MET A 155 8.23 -11.14 7.40
CA MET A 155 7.95 -9.70 7.32
C MET A 155 6.47 -9.32 7.39
N ALA A 156 5.57 -10.27 7.12
CA ALA A 156 4.12 -10.09 7.17
C ALA A 156 3.61 -10.03 8.62
#